data_AF-A0A6I7LTM7-F1
#
_entry.id   AF-A0A6I7LTM7-F1
#
_cell.length_a   1.000
_cell.length_b   1.000
_cell.length_c   1.000
_cell.angle_alpha   90.00
_cell.angle_beta   90.00
_cell.angle_gamma   90.00
#
_symmetry.space_group_name_H-M   'P 1'
#
loop_
_entity.id
_entity.type
_entity.pdbx_description
1 polymer ?
#
loop_
_entity_poly.entity_id
_entity_poly.type
_entity_poly.pdbx_seq_one_letter_code
_entity_poly.pdbx_strand_id
1 'polypeptide(L)'
;MKSRIKRSLEKLRPIQITERDKNILLKVFDYRILSAEQINRLLFSSISRARKRLFQLWQHAYLNRVVMPTRMGDGSSAFFYTLSKIGAKLLINKWHYDLEPNTRSKISLQHSIHTSGINNFRISLELAVKLFDDLQLSFWKQGRGLKMVVDIIGKAGFLKVPIIPDAFFGLNLSGRDFYYFLEIDQGTTDLTRIRQKFKAYLSLWSKKENFVKLGIHSFRVIYITNSERRLKNMLQNLLYLKQQYSRLDIIAMRVINKSNPFDSACIYESNWNSIQNNGEVVAFSPFPFPQNSRSRQVNHQCVNQKPELAKGEHGSGG
;
A
#
# COMPACT_ATOMS: atom_id res chain seq x y z
N MET A 1 -1.06 3.02 25.35
CA MET A 1 -0.77 2.04 26.42
C MET A 1 0.71 1.64 26.35
N LYS A 2 1.44 1.67 27.48
CA LYS A 2 2.84 1.20 27.52
C LYS A 2 2.86 -0.33 27.51
N SER A 3 3.85 -0.95 26.87
CA SER A 3 4.03 -2.41 26.89
C SER A 3 4.15 -2.90 28.34
N ARG A 4 3.43 -3.98 28.69
CA ARG A 4 3.58 -4.66 29.99
C ARG A 4 4.97 -5.26 30.17
N ILE A 5 5.65 -5.59 29.07
CA ILE A 5 7.05 -6.06 29.06
C ILE A 5 7.96 -4.83 28.95
N LYS A 6 8.72 -4.56 30.00
CA LYS A 6 9.75 -3.50 30.01
C LYS A 6 11.06 -4.06 29.42
N ARG A 7 11.93 -3.16 28.93
CA ARG A 7 13.31 -3.56 28.62
C ARG A 7 13.95 -4.07 29.90
N SER A 8 14.74 -5.14 29.81
CA SER A 8 15.49 -5.62 30.99
C SER A 8 16.42 -4.51 31.46
N LEU A 9 16.46 -4.30 32.77
CA LEU A 9 17.38 -3.37 33.43
C LEU A 9 18.70 -4.06 33.83
N GLU A 10 18.76 -5.39 33.71
CA GLU A 10 19.98 -6.16 33.96
C GLU A 10 20.97 -6.05 32.80
N LYS A 11 22.25 -6.34 33.08
CA LYS A 11 23.35 -6.30 32.09
C LYS A 11 23.09 -7.34 31.00
N LEU A 12 22.46 -6.92 29.90
CA LEU A 12 22.14 -7.78 28.77
C LEU A 12 23.42 -8.39 28.18
N ARG A 13 23.42 -9.69 27.90
CA ARG A 13 24.47 -10.34 27.11
C ARG A 13 24.65 -9.59 25.79
N PRO A 14 25.89 -9.24 25.39
CA PRO A 14 26.12 -8.52 24.13
C PRO A 14 25.46 -9.24 22.95
N ILE A 15 24.84 -8.46 22.06
CA ILE A 15 24.28 -8.99 20.81
C ILE A 15 25.29 -8.78 19.68
N GLN A 16 25.57 -9.84 18.93
CA GLN A 16 26.29 -9.72 17.67
C GLN A 16 25.33 -9.25 16.58
N ILE A 17 25.66 -8.12 15.96
CA ILE A 17 24.89 -7.53 14.86
C ILE A 17 25.29 -8.19 13.53
N THR A 18 24.29 -8.59 12.77
CA THR A 18 24.39 -9.31 11.49
C THR A 18 23.86 -8.46 10.33
N GLU A 19 24.15 -8.86 9.09
CA GLU A 19 23.55 -8.23 7.89
C GLU A 19 22.02 -8.35 7.85
N ARG A 20 21.43 -9.38 8.45
CA ARG A 20 19.96 -9.45 8.57
C ARG A 20 19.44 -8.33 9.46
N ASP A 21 20.16 -7.95 10.52
CA ASP A 21 19.73 -6.85 11.40
C ASP A 21 19.81 -5.51 10.69
N LYS A 22 20.87 -5.28 9.90
CA LYS A 22 20.95 -4.13 9.00
C LYS A 22 19.70 -4.04 8.13
N ASN A 23 19.34 -5.14 7.47
CA ASN A 23 18.15 -5.21 6.61
C ASN A 23 16.84 -4.97 7.38
N ILE A 24 16.73 -5.45 8.63
CA ILE A 24 15.58 -5.16 9.50
C ILE A 24 15.50 -3.66 9.80
N LEU A 25 16.62 -3.04 10.20
CA LEU A 25 16.65 -1.62 10.56
C LEU A 25 16.31 -0.74 9.35
N LEU A 26 16.86 -1.05 8.18
CA LEU A 26 16.55 -0.37 6.91
C LEU A 26 15.08 -0.54 6.52
N LYS A 27 14.55 -1.77 6.52
CA LYS A 27 13.14 -1.98 6.16
C LYS A 27 12.19 -1.29 7.13
N VAL A 28 12.46 -1.31 8.43
CA VAL A 28 11.65 -0.60 9.42
C VAL A 28 11.73 0.92 9.21
N PHE A 29 12.88 1.46 8.80
CA PHE A 29 13.02 2.86 8.43
C PHE A 29 12.21 3.20 7.17
N ASP A 30 12.41 2.47 6.07
CA ASP A 30 11.77 2.69 4.77
C ASP A 30 10.25 2.60 4.84
N TYR A 31 9.73 1.64 5.61
CA TYR A 31 8.31 1.42 5.82
C TYR A 31 7.74 2.22 7.00
N ARG A 32 8.60 2.95 7.74
CA ARG A 32 8.33 3.73 8.97
C ARG A 32 7.93 2.90 10.19
N ILE A 33 7.13 1.86 9.99
CA ILE A 33 6.61 1.00 11.05
C ILE A 33 6.28 -0.38 10.47
N LEU A 34 6.71 -1.46 11.11
CA LEU A 34 6.40 -2.82 10.63
C LEU A 34 5.98 -3.74 11.77
N SER A 35 5.04 -4.66 11.51
CA SER A 35 4.72 -5.75 12.42
C SER A 35 5.74 -6.89 12.32
N ALA A 36 5.72 -7.82 13.29
CA ALA A 36 6.56 -9.01 13.21
C ALA A 36 6.21 -9.89 11.99
N GLU A 37 4.94 -9.96 11.63
CA GLU A 37 4.42 -10.71 10.48
C GLU A 37 4.90 -10.08 9.16
N GLN A 38 4.86 -8.76 9.06
CA GLN A 38 5.38 -8.02 7.90
C GLN A 38 6.90 -8.20 7.74
N ILE A 39 7.66 -8.08 8.83
CA ILE A 39 9.11 -8.32 8.82
C ILE A 39 9.42 -9.77 8.47
N ASN A 40 8.63 -10.72 8.97
CA ASN A 40 8.76 -12.12 8.62
C ASN A 40 8.62 -12.31 7.10
N ARG A 41 7.52 -11.83 6.50
CA ARG A 41 7.29 -11.92 5.05
C ARG A 41 8.45 -11.36 4.21
N LEU A 42 9.13 -10.32 4.70
CA LEU A 42 10.24 -9.68 3.98
C LEU A 42 11.59 -10.39 4.17
N LEU A 43 11.90 -10.89 5.38
CA LEU A 43 13.28 -11.19 5.80
C LEU A 43 13.46 -12.56 6.48
N PHE A 44 12.39 -13.32 6.71
CA PHE A 44 12.44 -14.59 7.43
C PHE A 44 11.52 -15.66 6.84
N SER A 45 11.89 -16.93 6.98
CA SER A 45 11.04 -18.08 6.68
C SER A 45 10.24 -18.57 7.89
N SER A 46 10.44 -17.98 9.08
CA SER A 46 9.82 -18.43 10.33
C SER A 46 9.49 -17.27 11.25
N ILE A 47 8.20 -17.14 11.57
CA ILE A 47 7.68 -16.09 12.45
C ILE A 47 8.30 -16.16 13.86
N SER A 48 8.57 -17.35 14.37
CA SER A 48 9.21 -17.55 15.67
C SER A 48 10.63 -17.01 15.68
N ARG A 49 11.41 -17.25 14.61
CA ARG A 49 12.76 -16.68 14.46
C ARG A 49 12.72 -15.17 14.32
N ALA A 50 11.77 -14.63 13.54
CA ALA A 50 11.56 -13.19 13.40
C ALA A 50 11.26 -12.53 14.75
N ARG A 51 10.26 -13.04 15.49
CA ARG A 51 9.86 -12.52 16.81
C ARG A 51 11.01 -12.57 17.82
N LYS A 52 11.76 -13.68 17.87
CA LYS A 52 12.95 -13.81 18.74
C LYS A 52 13.99 -12.73 18.41
N ARG A 53 14.32 -12.54 17.13
CA ARG A 53 15.33 -11.56 16.73
C ARG A 53 14.88 -10.11 16.98
N LEU A 54 13.63 -9.80 16.67
CA LEU A 54 13.04 -8.48 16.92
C LEU A 54 12.98 -8.14 18.41
N PHE A 55 12.71 -9.15 19.26
CA PHE A 55 12.79 -8.98 20.70
C PHE A 55 14.22 -8.63 21.15
N GLN A 56 15.24 -9.32 20.65
CA GLN A 56 16.64 -9.01 20.96
C GLN A 56 17.01 -7.58 20.53
N LEU A 57 16.72 -7.19 19.28
CA LEU A 57 17.00 -5.84 18.78
C LEU A 57 16.29 -4.75 19.59
N TRP A 58 15.06 -5.02 20.04
CA TRP A 58 14.32 -4.11 20.91
C TRP A 58 14.90 -4.02 22.33
N GLN A 59 15.33 -5.15 22.92
CA GLN A 59 15.99 -5.18 24.23
C GLN A 59 17.29 -4.37 24.22
N HIS A 60 18.10 -4.52 23.17
CA HIS A 60 19.31 -3.73 22.93
C HIS A 60 19.04 -2.32 22.36
N ALA A 61 17.78 -1.89 22.37
CA ALA A 61 17.36 -0.56 21.99
C ALA A 61 17.67 -0.12 20.56
N TYR A 62 17.98 -1.02 19.63
CA TYR A 62 18.09 -0.73 18.19
C TYR A 62 16.71 -0.49 17.53
N LEU A 63 15.66 -1.07 18.10
CA LEU A 63 14.27 -0.86 17.72
C LEU A 63 13.45 -0.27 18.86
N ASN A 64 12.46 0.53 18.51
CA ASN A 64 11.33 0.86 19.37
C ASN A 64 10.19 -0.13 19.16
N ARG A 65 9.30 -0.24 20.14
CA ARG A 65 8.11 -1.11 20.09
C ARG A 65 6.87 -0.30 20.41
N VAL A 66 5.89 -0.32 19.52
CA VAL A 66 4.57 0.32 19.66
C VAL A 66 3.53 -0.78 19.85
N VAL A 67 2.68 -0.62 20.87
CA VAL A 67 1.59 -1.54 21.17
C VAL A 67 0.34 -1.08 20.43
N MET A 68 -0.24 -1.95 19.61
CA MET A 68 -1.59 -1.71 19.09
C MET A 68 -2.61 -2.19 20.11
N PRO A 69 -3.66 -1.41 20.41
CA PRO A 69 -4.80 -1.92 21.12
C PRO A 69 -5.49 -2.96 20.22
N THR A 70 -5.51 -4.19 20.70
CA THR A 70 -6.36 -5.25 20.18
C THR A 70 -7.74 -5.12 20.81
N ARG A 71 -8.80 -5.57 20.13
CA ARG A 71 -10.12 -5.68 20.78
C ARG A 71 -10.06 -6.83 21.78
N MET A 72 -10.91 -6.80 22.81
CA MET A 72 -11.04 -7.95 23.70
C MET A 72 -11.41 -9.19 22.87
N GLY A 73 -10.66 -10.28 23.03
CA GLY A 73 -10.84 -11.52 22.29
C GLY A 73 -9.81 -11.77 21.17
N ASP A 74 -9.10 -10.75 20.68
CA ASP A 74 -8.15 -10.88 19.55
C ASP A 74 -6.77 -11.48 19.92
N GLY A 75 -6.61 -12.01 21.13
CA GLY A 75 -5.32 -12.50 21.65
C GLY A 75 -4.34 -11.41 22.11
N SER A 76 -3.04 -11.76 22.21
CA SER A 76 -2.00 -10.83 22.69
C SER A 76 -1.82 -9.64 21.74
N SER A 77 -1.71 -8.43 22.28
CA SER A 77 -1.50 -7.20 21.51
C SER A 77 -0.36 -7.32 20.50
N ALA A 78 -0.64 -7.10 19.21
CA ALA A 78 0.38 -7.10 18.17
C ALA A 78 1.37 -5.95 18.38
N PHE A 79 2.66 -6.25 18.25
CA PHE A 79 3.73 -5.26 18.34
C PHE A 79 4.15 -4.78 16.97
N PHE A 80 4.28 -3.46 16.85
CA PHE A 80 4.92 -2.83 15.71
C PHE A 80 6.29 -2.27 16.12
N TYR A 81 7.21 -2.27 15.17
CA TYR A 81 8.59 -1.86 15.35
C TYR A 81 8.86 -0.60 14.54
N THR A 82 9.55 0.37 15.15
CA THR A 82 10.07 1.56 14.48
C THR A 82 11.56 1.70 14.76
N LEU A 83 12.28 2.41 13.89
CA LEU A 83 13.71 2.62 14.06
C LEU A 83 13.95 3.45 15.33
N SER A 84 14.90 3.02 16.16
CA SER A 84 15.32 3.81 17.32
C SER A 84 16.45 4.76 16.97
N LYS A 85 16.75 5.70 17.87
CA LYS A 85 17.93 6.56 17.74
C LYS A 85 19.24 5.77 17.69
N ILE A 86 19.36 4.69 18.46
CA ILE A 86 20.55 3.85 18.50
C ILE A 86 20.66 3.03 17.20
N GLY A 87 19.53 2.50 16.71
CA GLY A 87 19.48 1.84 15.40
C GLY A 87 19.86 2.76 14.25
N ALA A 88 19.37 4.01 14.26
CA ALA A 88 19.72 5.01 13.26
C ALA A 88 21.22 5.35 13.29
N LYS A 89 21.77 5.61 14.48
CA LYS A 89 23.22 5.85 14.64
C LYS A 89 24.05 4.66 14.16
N LEU A 90 23.59 3.44 14.40
CA LEU A 90 24.26 2.24 13.89
C LEU A 90 24.26 2.21 12.35
N LEU A 91 23.14 2.52 11.70
CA LEU A 91 23.05 2.60 10.24
C LEU A 91 23.99 3.66 9.64
N ILE A 92 24.05 4.85 10.25
CA ILE A 92 24.91 5.95 9.82
C ILE A 92 26.39 5.60 10.05
N ASN A 93 26.76 5.20 11.26
CA ASN A 93 28.17 5.08 11.63
C ASN A 93 28.82 3.81 11.10
N LYS A 94 28.10 2.68 11.09
CA LYS A 94 28.66 1.38 10.69
C LYS A 94 28.52 1.11 9.19
N TRP A 95 27.45 1.59 8.58
CA TRP A 95 27.12 1.29 7.17
C TRP A 95 26.94 2.54 6.31
N HIS A 96 27.27 3.73 6.82
CA HIS A 96 27.34 5.00 6.06
C HIS A 96 26.05 5.36 5.31
N TYR A 97 24.88 5.01 5.86
CA TYR A 97 23.61 5.47 5.29
C TYR A 97 23.37 6.94 5.57
N ASP A 98 22.92 7.66 4.55
CA ASP A 98 22.44 9.04 4.67
C ASP A 98 21.03 9.04 5.27
N LEU A 99 20.98 9.12 6.61
CA LEU A 99 19.74 9.19 7.37
C LEU A 99 19.73 10.46 8.20
N GLU A 100 18.70 11.27 8.05
CA GLU A 100 18.44 12.36 8.97
C GLU A 100 18.25 11.82 10.40
N PRO A 101 19.09 12.20 11.40
CA PRO A 101 19.04 11.66 12.76
C PRO A 101 17.72 11.93 13.51
N ASN A 102 16.90 12.83 12.95
CA ASN A 102 15.71 13.39 13.57
C ASN A 102 14.40 12.71 13.11
N THR A 103 14.42 11.41 12.85
CA THR A 103 13.24 10.59 12.45
C THR A 103 12.22 10.36 13.59
N ARG A 104 12.16 11.30 14.53
CA ARG A 104 11.06 11.41 15.49
C ARG A 104 9.83 11.92 14.77
N SER A 105 8.95 11.00 14.41
CA SER A 105 7.53 11.26 14.62
C SER A 105 7.01 10.19 15.57
N LYS A 106 6.54 10.57 16.75
CA LYS A 106 5.59 9.74 17.49
C LYS A 106 4.45 9.46 16.50
N ILE A 107 4.41 8.27 15.94
CA ILE A 107 3.32 7.90 15.05
C ILE A 107 2.08 7.72 15.93
N SER A 108 1.00 8.47 15.65
CA SER A 108 -0.25 8.27 16.38
C SER A 108 -0.78 6.86 16.11
N LEU A 109 -1.61 6.33 17.00
CA LEU A 109 -2.16 5.00 16.83
C LEU A 109 -2.94 4.85 15.51
N GLN A 110 -3.79 5.82 15.18
CA GLN A 110 -4.55 5.82 13.93
C GLN A 110 -3.62 5.86 12.70
N HIS A 111 -2.56 6.67 12.75
CA HIS A 111 -1.57 6.70 11.68
C HIS A 111 -0.81 5.36 11.58
N SER A 112 -0.58 4.67 12.70
CA SER A 112 0.05 3.34 12.71
C SER A 112 -0.82 2.29 12.02
N ILE A 113 -2.13 2.28 12.27
CA ILE A 113 -3.07 1.31 11.67
C ILE A 113 -3.19 1.55 10.16
N HIS A 114 -3.33 2.81 9.77
CA HIS A 114 -3.39 3.21 8.35
C HIS A 114 -2.08 2.92 7.62
N THR A 115 -0.93 3.28 8.20
CA THR A 115 0.39 2.95 7.64
C THR A 115 0.61 1.44 7.54
N SER A 116 0.12 0.64 8.49
CA SER A 116 0.19 -0.82 8.39
C SER A 116 -0.51 -1.38 7.15
N GLY A 117 -1.68 -0.83 6.80
CA GLY A 117 -2.40 -1.18 5.58
C GLY A 117 -1.59 -0.87 4.32
N ILE A 118 -0.98 0.31 4.27
CA ILE A 118 -0.09 0.74 3.17
C ILE A 118 1.09 -0.23 3.04
N ASN A 119 1.67 -0.60 4.17
CA ASN A 119 2.82 -1.50 4.22
C ASN A 119 2.46 -2.91 3.75
N ASN A 120 1.25 -3.41 4.04
CA ASN A 120 0.80 -4.69 3.50
C ASN A 120 0.72 -4.67 1.97
N PHE A 121 0.16 -3.61 1.37
CA PHE A 121 0.14 -3.45 -0.08
C PHE A 121 1.56 -3.42 -0.66
N ARG A 122 2.41 -2.54 -0.11
CA ARG A 122 3.79 -2.37 -0.59
C ARG A 122 4.59 -3.67 -0.50
N ILE A 123 4.49 -4.42 0.60
CA ILE A 123 5.18 -5.71 0.75
C ILE A 123 4.73 -6.67 -0.33
N SER A 124 3.42 -6.77 -0.58
CA SER A 124 2.90 -7.68 -1.60
C SER A 124 3.32 -7.28 -2.99
N LEU A 125 3.35 -5.98 -3.30
CA LEU A 125 3.91 -5.48 -4.56
C LEU A 125 5.40 -5.81 -4.68
N GLU A 126 6.23 -5.52 -3.66
CA GLU A 126 7.66 -5.83 -3.66
C GLU A 126 7.95 -7.34 -3.82
N LEU A 127 7.10 -8.20 -3.26
CA LEU A 127 7.22 -9.65 -3.39
C LEU A 127 6.73 -10.14 -4.76
N ALA A 128 5.62 -9.60 -5.27
CA ALA A 128 5.04 -9.99 -6.55
C ALA A 128 5.93 -9.59 -7.73
N VAL A 129 6.54 -8.40 -7.67
CA VAL A 129 7.51 -7.93 -8.67
C VAL A 129 8.72 -8.89 -8.78
N LYS A 130 9.19 -9.47 -7.67
CA LYS A 130 10.32 -10.42 -7.68
C LYS A 130 10.05 -11.73 -8.43
N LEU A 131 8.77 -12.03 -8.71
CA LEU A 131 8.37 -13.23 -9.45
C LEU A 131 8.64 -13.13 -10.95
N PHE A 132 8.96 -11.94 -11.45
CA PHE A 132 9.14 -11.68 -12.88
C PHE A 132 10.51 -11.02 -13.12
N ASP A 133 11.15 -11.38 -14.24
CA ASP A 133 12.47 -10.85 -14.61
C ASP A 133 12.40 -9.43 -15.19
N ASP A 134 11.31 -9.16 -15.90
CA ASP A 134 11.09 -7.95 -16.70
C ASP A 134 10.36 -6.85 -15.94
N LEU A 135 9.94 -7.10 -14.69
CA LEU A 135 9.16 -6.19 -13.88
C LEU A 135 9.97 -5.70 -12.67
N GLN A 136 9.93 -4.38 -12.43
CA GLN A 136 10.62 -3.75 -11.31
C GLN A 136 9.73 -2.69 -10.64
N LEU A 137 9.91 -2.50 -9.33
CA LEU A 137 9.37 -1.36 -8.60
C LEU A 137 10.38 -0.22 -8.69
N SER A 138 10.20 0.69 -9.66
CA SER A 138 11.15 1.76 -9.98
C SER A 138 11.34 2.73 -8.81
N PHE A 139 10.25 3.08 -8.12
CA PHE A 139 10.31 3.90 -6.92
C PHE A 139 9.07 3.71 -6.04
N TRP A 140 9.21 4.08 -4.77
CA TRP A 140 8.11 4.20 -3.82
C TRP A 140 8.23 5.49 -3.00
N LYS A 141 7.21 6.33 -3.03
CA LYS A 141 7.10 7.54 -2.20
C LYS A 141 5.84 7.44 -1.34
N GLN A 142 5.92 7.91 -0.10
CA GLN A 142 4.79 7.91 0.84
C GLN A 142 4.88 9.08 1.80
N GLY A 143 3.77 9.46 2.44
CA GLY A 143 3.71 10.49 3.47
C GLY A 143 3.41 11.89 2.94
N ARG A 144 3.46 12.90 3.84
CA ARG A 144 2.91 14.25 3.58
C ARG A 144 3.62 15.03 2.47
N GLY A 145 4.85 14.65 2.10
CA GLY A 145 5.56 15.23 0.96
C GLY A 145 4.86 15.00 -0.39
N LEU A 146 3.88 14.10 -0.46
CA LEU A 146 3.06 13.88 -1.66
C LEU A 146 1.88 14.85 -1.79
N LYS A 147 1.76 15.85 -0.91
CA LYS A 147 0.66 16.80 -0.95
C LYS A 147 0.69 17.58 -2.27
N MET A 148 -0.40 17.49 -3.01
CA MET A 148 -0.68 18.29 -4.20
C MET A 148 -1.91 19.15 -3.95
N VAL A 149 -2.02 20.29 -4.62
CA VAL A 149 -3.24 21.12 -4.65
C VAL A 149 -3.72 21.15 -6.08
N VAL A 150 -4.98 20.74 -6.28
CA VAL A 150 -5.59 20.63 -7.61
C VAL A 150 -6.82 21.52 -7.68
N ASP A 151 -6.93 22.31 -8.74
CA ASP A 151 -8.14 23.08 -9.04
C ASP A 151 -9.21 22.17 -9.64
N ILE A 152 -10.39 22.12 -9.00
CA ILE A 152 -11.56 21.41 -9.51
C ILE A 152 -12.69 22.41 -9.78
N ILE A 153 -13.60 22.06 -10.69
CA ILE A 153 -14.82 22.86 -10.94
C ILE A 153 -15.85 22.54 -9.85
N GLY A 154 -16.17 23.53 -9.02
CA GLY A 154 -17.23 23.53 -8.01
C GLY A 154 -18.51 24.20 -8.51
N LYS A 155 -19.52 24.31 -7.63
CA LYS A 155 -20.82 24.95 -7.96
C LYS A 155 -20.70 26.46 -8.22
N ALA A 156 -19.74 27.12 -7.57
CA ALA A 156 -19.56 28.57 -7.59
C ALA A 156 -18.22 28.99 -8.24
N GLY A 157 -17.65 28.14 -9.10
CA GLY A 157 -16.35 28.37 -9.74
C GLY A 157 -15.27 27.38 -9.30
N PHE A 158 -14.00 27.75 -9.47
CA PHE A 158 -12.87 26.88 -9.14
C PHE A 158 -12.67 26.71 -7.63
N LEU A 159 -12.44 25.47 -7.20
CA LEU A 159 -12.11 25.11 -5.83
C LEU A 159 -10.74 24.44 -5.77
N LYS A 160 -9.85 24.92 -4.91
CA LYS A 160 -8.56 24.29 -4.62
C LYS A 160 -8.75 23.13 -3.66
N VAL A 161 -8.53 21.90 -4.13
CA VAL A 161 -8.64 20.68 -3.33
C VAL A 161 -7.25 20.09 -3.09
N PRO A 162 -6.84 19.93 -1.81
CA PRO A 162 -5.61 19.22 -1.50
C PRO A 162 -5.79 17.71 -1.70
N ILE A 163 -4.89 17.09 -2.44
CA ILE A 163 -4.75 15.63 -2.52
C ILE A 163 -3.49 15.24 -1.77
N ILE A 164 -3.61 14.28 -0.85
CA ILE A 164 -2.46 13.60 -0.25
C ILE A 164 -2.71 12.11 -0.49
N PRO A 165 -2.08 11.53 -1.53
CA PRO A 165 -2.10 10.08 -1.75
C PRO A 165 -1.44 9.36 -0.58
N ASP A 166 -1.87 8.13 -0.31
CA ASP A 166 -1.25 7.29 0.72
C ASP A 166 0.15 6.85 0.27
N ALA A 167 0.29 6.55 -1.02
CA ALA A 167 1.57 6.37 -1.69
C ALA A 167 1.51 6.80 -3.16
N PHE A 168 2.70 7.02 -3.72
CA PHE A 168 2.94 7.23 -5.13
C PHE A 168 4.11 6.35 -5.56
N PHE A 169 3.91 5.50 -6.56
CA PHE A 169 4.91 4.52 -6.98
C PHE A 169 4.93 4.32 -8.49
N GLY A 170 6.06 3.83 -8.98
CA GLY A 170 6.26 3.49 -10.38
C GLY A 170 6.64 2.03 -10.55
N LEU A 171 6.11 1.38 -11.57
CA LEU A 171 6.54 0.07 -12.05
C LEU A 171 7.24 0.24 -13.39
N ASN A 172 8.34 -0.45 -13.61
CA ASN A 172 8.98 -0.56 -14.92
C ASN A 172 8.76 -1.99 -15.43
N LEU A 173 8.09 -2.14 -16.58
CA LEU A 173 7.97 -3.41 -17.29
C LEU A 173 8.72 -3.29 -18.63
N SER A 174 9.81 -4.04 -18.77
CA SER A 174 10.62 -4.10 -19.99
C SER A 174 11.00 -2.71 -20.52
N GLY A 175 11.42 -1.81 -19.63
CA GLY A 175 11.82 -0.44 -19.97
C GLY A 175 10.67 0.56 -20.08
N ARG A 176 9.40 0.14 -19.91
CA ARG A 176 8.24 1.04 -19.91
C ARG A 176 7.76 1.34 -18.49
N ASP A 177 7.62 2.61 -18.17
CA ASP A 177 7.16 3.06 -16.85
C ASP A 177 5.64 3.16 -16.74
N PHE A 178 5.12 2.78 -15.58
CA PHE A 178 3.71 2.84 -15.21
C PHE A 178 3.59 3.46 -13.83
N TYR A 179 2.82 4.54 -13.69
CA TYR A 179 2.76 5.30 -12.44
C TYR A 179 1.40 5.15 -11.75
N TYR A 180 1.42 5.14 -10.42
CA TYR A 180 0.27 4.83 -9.60
C TYR A 180 0.17 5.70 -8.36
N PHE A 181 -1.02 6.25 -8.11
CA PHE A 181 -1.39 6.75 -6.79
C PHE A 181 -2.18 5.69 -6.03
N LEU A 182 -1.82 5.46 -4.78
CA LEU A 182 -2.48 4.51 -3.87
C LEU A 182 -3.35 5.24 -2.86
N GLU A 183 -4.54 4.69 -2.63
CA GLU A 183 -5.50 5.13 -1.62
C GLU A 183 -6.08 3.92 -0.88
N ILE A 184 -5.84 3.81 0.42
CA ILE A 184 -6.37 2.75 1.28
C ILE A 184 -7.46 3.34 2.17
N ASP A 185 -8.71 3.05 1.82
CA ASP A 185 -9.89 3.45 2.58
C ASP A 185 -10.20 2.41 3.67
N GLN A 186 -9.96 2.79 4.93
CA GLN A 186 -10.33 1.97 6.09
C GLN A 186 -11.82 2.08 6.47
N GLY A 187 -12.64 2.69 5.61
CA GLY A 187 -14.07 2.93 5.85
C GLY A 187 -14.37 4.10 6.78
N THR A 188 -13.36 4.90 7.15
CA THR A 188 -13.49 6.06 8.05
C THR A 188 -13.68 7.38 7.29
N THR A 189 -13.40 7.40 5.99
CA THR A 189 -13.53 8.60 5.17
C THR A 189 -14.99 8.83 4.78
N ASP A 190 -15.49 10.06 4.83
CA ASP A 190 -16.83 10.36 4.33
C ASP A 190 -16.91 10.20 2.79
N LEU A 191 -18.04 9.74 2.25
CA LEU A 191 -18.23 9.57 0.79
C LEU A 191 -18.09 10.89 0.02
N THR A 192 -18.46 12.01 0.63
CA THR A 192 -18.31 13.36 0.04
C THR A 192 -16.83 13.70 -0.14
N ARG A 193 -15.98 13.37 0.84
CA ARG A 193 -14.52 13.55 0.73
C ARG A 193 -13.92 12.63 -0.32
N ILE A 194 -14.41 11.41 -0.44
CA ILE A 194 -13.99 10.49 -1.51
C ILE A 194 -14.36 11.06 -2.88
N ARG A 195 -15.60 11.55 -3.06
CA ARG A 195 -16.03 12.17 -4.32
C ARG A 195 -15.17 13.39 -4.67
N GLN A 196 -14.81 14.21 -3.69
CA GLN A 196 -13.88 15.33 -3.89
C GLN A 196 -12.49 14.85 -4.34
N LYS A 197 -11.94 13.78 -3.73
CA LYS A 197 -10.69 13.17 -4.19
C LYS A 197 -10.80 12.65 -5.62
N PHE A 198 -11.89 11.97 -5.98
CA PHE A 198 -12.12 11.53 -7.37
C PHE A 198 -12.09 12.70 -8.35
N LYS A 199 -12.86 13.76 -8.08
CA LYS A 199 -12.84 14.98 -8.91
C LYS A 199 -11.43 15.56 -9.04
N ALA A 200 -10.67 15.56 -7.94
CA ALA A 200 -9.32 16.09 -7.92
C ALA A 200 -8.35 15.22 -8.74
N TYR A 201 -8.39 13.89 -8.64
CA TYR A 201 -7.56 13.02 -9.49
C TYR A 201 -7.96 13.09 -10.97
N LEU A 202 -9.26 13.14 -11.28
CA LEU A 202 -9.74 13.27 -12.65
C LEU A 202 -9.37 14.65 -13.25
N SER A 203 -9.41 15.71 -12.45
CA SER A 203 -8.94 17.05 -12.85
C SER A 203 -7.41 17.11 -12.99
N LEU A 204 -6.69 16.36 -12.17
CA LEU A 204 -5.24 16.22 -12.29
C LEU A 204 -4.89 15.56 -13.63
N TRP A 205 -5.66 14.53 -14.02
CA TRP A 205 -5.50 13.79 -15.28
C TRP A 205 -5.89 14.59 -16.53
N SER A 206 -6.81 15.56 -16.42
CA SER A 206 -7.29 16.29 -17.60
C SER A 206 -6.32 17.36 -18.12
N LYS A 207 -5.30 17.75 -17.35
CA LYS A 207 -4.35 18.81 -17.72
C LYS A 207 -2.93 18.27 -17.89
N LYS A 208 -2.39 18.36 -19.11
CA LYS A 208 -1.05 17.86 -19.43
C LYS A 208 0.07 18.54 -18.63
N GLU A 209 -0.08 19.82 -18.24
CA GLU A 209 0.96 20.50 -17.45
C GLU A 209 1.22 19.83 -16.09
N ASN A 210 0.22 19.14 -15.53
CA ASN A 210 0.38 18.41 -14.27
C ASN A 210 1.33 17.23 -14.41
N PHE A 211 1.36 16.58 -15.57
CA PHE A 211 2.26 15.46 -15.85
C PHE A 211 3.71 15.92 -15.88
N VAL A 212 3.97 17.08 -16.51
CA VAL A 212 5.30 17.70 -16.54
C VAL A 212 5.78 18.03 -15.13
N LYS A 213 4.94 18.64 -14.28
CA LYS A 213 5.28 18.94 -12.88
C LYS A 213 5.59 17.69 -12.04
N LEU A 214 4.93 16.58 -12.36
CA LEU A 214 5.12 15.30 -11.67
C LEU A 214 6.27 14.46 -12.26
N GLY A 215 6.80 14.83 -13.43
CA GLY A 215 7.82 14.06 -14.14
C GLY A 215 7.30 12.70 -14.62
N ILE A 216 6.02 12.61 -15.00
CA ILE A 216 5.37 11.38 -15.47
C ILE A 216 4.67 11.62 -16.81
N HIS A 217 4.30 10.57 -17.52
CA HIS A 217 3.52 10.66 -18.77
C HIS A 217 2.09 10.15 -18.63
N SER A 218 1.82 9.31 -17.64
CA SER A 218 0.49 8.82 -17.31
C SER A 218 0.41 8.38 -15.85
N PHE A 219 -0.80 8.17 -15.31
CA PHE A 219 -0.97 7.45 -14.05
C PHE A 219 -2.33 6.76 -13.96
N ARG A 220 -2.41 5.78 -13.06
CA ARG A 220 -3.67 5.22 -12.54
C ARG A 220 -3.80 5.51 -11.05
N VAL A 221 -5.01 5.53 -10.54
CA VAL A 221 -5.29 5.61 -9.11
C VAL A 221 -5.89 4.29 -8.68
N ILE A 222 -5.27 3.64 -7.70
CA ILE A 222 -5.76 2.39 -7.14
C ILE A 222 -6.34 2.65 -5.74
N TYR A 223 -7.62 2.35 -5.59
CA TYR A 223 -8.35 2.40 -4.34
C TYR A 223 -8.56 1.01 -3.78
N ILE A 224 -8.31 0.89 -2.49
CA ILE A 224 -8.50 -0.33 -1.74
C ILE A 224 -9.48 -0.05 -0.62
N THR A 225 -10.51 -0.88 -0.49
CA THR A 225 -11.52 -0.74 0.55
C THR A 225 -11.78 -2.06 1.28
N ASN A 226 -12.53 -1.99 2.37
CA ASN A 226 -12.69 -3.09 3.33
C ASN A 226 -14.02 -3.86 3.20
N SER A 227 -14.91 -3.46 2.29
CA SER A 227 -16.20 -4.12 2.10
C SER A 227 -16.81 -3.87 0.72
N GLU A 228 -17.58 -4.84 0.23
CA GLU A 228 -18.32 -4.76 -1.03
C GLU A 228 -19.32 -3.61 -1.06
N ARG A 229 -20.04 -3.41 0.04
CA ARG A 229 -20.96 -2.27 0.18
C ARG A 229 -20.24 -0.93 -0.04
N ARG A 230 -19.04 -0.80 0.52
CA ARG A 230 -18.23 0.41 0.38
C ARG A 230 -17.72 0.58 -1.04
N LEU A 231 -17.26 -0.49 -1.68
CA LEU A 231 -16.89 -0.49 -3.10
C LEU A 231 -18.05 -0.02 -3.98
N LYS A 232 -19.25 -0.61 -3.81
CA LYS A 232 -20.45 -0.24 -4.57
C LYS A 232 -20.76 1.25 -4.44
N ASN A 233 -20.72 1.78 -3.21
CA ASN A 233 -20.96 3.21 -2.99
C ASN A 233 -19.88 4.08 -3.66
N MET A 234 -18.62 3.67 -3.64
CA MET A 234 -17.52 4.40 -4.30
C MET A 234 -17.67 4.38 -5.82
N LEU A 235 -17.99 3.23 -6.42
CA LEU A 235 -18.27 3.11 -7.84
C LEU A 235 -19.45 3.98 -8.27
N GLN A 236 -20.56 3.97 -7.52
CA GLN A 236 -21.69 4.88 -7.78
C GLN A 236 -21.25 6.35 -7.73
N ASN A 237 -20.47 6.74 -6.72
CA ASN A 237 -19.93 8.10 -6.60
C ASN A 237 -19.03 8.50 -7.77
N LEU A 238 -18.25 7.56 -8.31
CA LEU A 238 -17.44 7.77 -9.50
C LEU A 238 -18.31 7.89 -10.76
N LEU A 239 -19.33 7.04 -10.91
CA LEU A 239 -20.25 7.04 -12.05
C LEU A 239 -21.01 8.37 -12.19
N TYR A 240 -21.41 8.98 -11.06
CA TYR A 240 -22.03 10.32 -11.07
C TYR A 240 -21.13 11.41 -11.68
N LEU A 241 -19.82 11.17 -11.82
CA LEU A 241 -18.87 12.10 -12.42
C LEU A 241 -18.69 11.90 -13.93
N LYS A 242 -19.32 10.88 -14.54
CA LYS A 242 -19.18 10.54 -15.96
C LYS A 242 -19.53 11.68 -16.92
N GLN A 243 -20.52 12.50 -16.56
CA GLN A 243 -20.90 13.66 -17.38
C GLN A 243 -19.84 14.77 -17.38
N GLN A 244 -18.98 14.82 -16.36
CA GLN A 244 -17.96 15.87 -16.20
C GLN A 244 -16.56 15.41 -16.63
N TYR A 245 -16.28 14.11 -16.61
CA TYR A 245 -14.96 13.56 -16.90
C TYR A 245 -15.03 12.34 -17.81
N SER A 246 -14.20 12.32 -18.85
CA SER A 246 -14.19 11.27 -19.88
C SER A 246 -13.34 10.04 -19.54
N ARG A 247 -12.51 10.10 -18.49
CA ARG A 247 -11.50 9.08 -18.15
C ARG A 247 -11.67 8.55 -16.74
N LEU A 248 -12.86 8.03 -16.43
CA LEU A 248 -13.12 7.38 -15.14
C LEU A 248 -12.29 6.09 -14.98
N ASP A 249 -11.89 5.49 -16.10
CA ASP A 249 -11.13 4.25 -16.19
C ASP A 249 -9.75 4.29 -15.50
N ILE A 250 -9.21 5.50 -15.27
CA ILE A 250 -7.94 5.68 -14.54
C ILE A 250 -8.04 5.27 -13.07
N ILE A 251 -9.26 5.20 -12.50
CA ILE A 251 -9.49 4.86 -11.11
C ILE A 251 -9.95 3.40 -11.02
N ALA A 252 -9.09 2.54 -10.48
CA ALA A 252 -9.39 1.14 -10.22
C ALA A 252 -9.64 0.92 -8.72
N MET A 253 -10.61 0.07 -8.38
CA MET A 253 -11.03 -0.15 -7.00
C MET A 253 -11.11 -1.65 -6.68
N ARG A 254 -10.67 -2.05 -5.49
CA ARG A 254 -10.74 -3.45 -5.04
C ARG A 254 -11.12 -3.55 -3.57
N VAL A 255 -11.91 -4.56 -3.23
CA VAL A 255 -12.14 -4.97 -1.84
C VAL A 255 -11.05 -5.90 -1.40
N ILE A 256 -10.60 -5.70 -0.16
CA ILE A 256 -9.64 -6.56 0.47
C ILE A 256 -10.27 -7.31 1.63
N ASN A 257 -10.17 -8.63 1.56
CA ASN A 257 -10.56 -9.47 2.68
C ASN A 257 -9.52 -9.36 3.81
N LYS A 258 -10.00 -9.16 5.03
CA LYS A 258 -9.15 -9.00 6.24
C LYS A 258 -8.26 -10.21 6.52
N SER A 259 -8.64 -11.40 6.06
CA SER A 259 -7.93 -12.65 6.32
C SER A 259 -6.67 -12.84 5.49
N ASN A 260 -6.59 -12.29 4.28
CA ASN A 260 -5.41 -12.39 3.43
C ASN A 260 -5.29 -11.12 2.57
N PRO A 261 -4.86 -9.99 3.16
CA PRO A 261 -5.15 -8.72 2.55
C PRO A 261 -4.43 -8.49 1.22
N PHE A 262 -3.32 -9.19 0.96
CA PHE A 262 -2.62 -9.08 -0.31
C PHE A 262 -1.72 -10.30 -0.48
N ASP A 263 -2.23 -11.39 -1.03
CA ASP A 263 -1.33 -12.40 -1.57
C ASP A 263 -0.53 -11.78 -2.73
N SER A 264 0.78 -12.00 -2.75
CA SER A 264 1.63 -11.55 -3.86
C SER A 264 1.20 -12.16 -5.19
N ALA A 265 0.58 -13.34 -5.19
CA ALA A 265 0.01 -13.94 -6.39
C ALA A 265 -1.21 -13.17 -6.90
N CYS A 266 -1.97 -12.54 -5.99
CA CYS A 266 -3.28 -11.98 -6.30
C CYS A 266 -3.26 -10.51 -6.72
N ILE A 267 -2.15 -9.78 -6.57
CA ILE A 267 -2.13 -8.33 -6.87
C ILE A 267 -2.39 -8.02 -8.36
N TYR A 268 -1.96 -8.94 -9.24
CA TYR A 268 -2.10 -8.84 -10.70
C TYR A 268 -3.40 -9.43 -11.24
N GLU A 269 -4.23 -10.06 -10.41
CA GLU A 269 -5.50 -10.64 -10.83
C GLU A 269 -6.49 -9.59 -11.36
N SER A 270 -7.40 -10.03 -12.22
CA SER A 270 -8.42 -9.20 -12.87
C SER A 270 -9.60 -8.82 -11.96
N ASN A 271 -9.41 -8.76 -10.65
CA ASN A 271 -10.47 -8.48 -9.67
C ASN A 271 -10.47 -7.01 -9.19
N TRP A 272 -9.98 -6.09 -10.03
CA TRP A 272 -10.15 -4.66 -9.83
C TRP A 272 -11.30 -4.14 -10.66
N ASN A 273 -12.15 -3.32 -10.05
CA ASN A 273 -13.31 -2.74 -10.68
C ASN A 273 -13.01 -1.31 -11.12
N SER A 274 -13.33 -0.98 -12.36
CA SER A 274 -13.29 0.39 -12.86
C SER A 274 -14.49 0.67 -13.76
N ILE A 275 -14.72 1.93 -14.08
CA ILE A 275 -15.84 2.38 -14.91
C ILE A 275 -15.31 2.73 -16.29
N GLN A 276 -15.75 1.99 -17.29
CA GLN A 276 -15.43 2.27 -18.69
C GLN A 276 -16.17 3.51 -19.21
N ASN A 277 -15.78 4.00 -20.38
CA ASN A 277 -16.38 5.18 -21.01
C ASN A 277 -17.89 5.01 -21.29
N ASN A 278 -18.34 3.78 -21.55
CA ASN A 278 -19.77 3.47 -21.70
C ASN A 278 -20.53 3.49 -20.36
N GLY A 279 -19.84 3.60 -19.21
CA GLY A 279 -20.41 3.63 -17.87
C GLY A 279 -20.54 2.27 -17.20
N GLU A 280 -20.13 1.20 -17.88
CA GLU A 280 -20.14 -0.15 -17.31
C GLU A 280 -19.01 -0.33 -16.30
N VAL A 281 -19.31 -1.08 -15.24
CA VAL A 281 -18.31 -1.54 -14.29
C VAL A 281 -17.65 -2.80 -14.86
N VAL A 282 -16.34 -2.76 -15.04
CA VAL A 282 -15.58 -3.89 -15.59
C VAL A 282 -14.48 -4.31 -14.64
N ALA A 283 -14.33 -5.62 -14.51
CA ALA A 283 -13.26 -6.27 -13.78
C ALA A 283 -12.02 -6.40 -14.68
N PHE A 284 -10.86 -5.91 -14.20
CA PHE A 284 -9.59 -5.93 -14.94
C PHE A 284 -8.39 -5.88 -13.98
N SER A 285 -7.18 -5.97 -14.51
CA SER A 285 -5.95 -5.69 -13.76
C SER A 285 -5.42 -4.29 -14.10
N PRO A 286 -5.22 -3.40 -13.11
CA PRO A 286 -4.69 -2.06 -13.35
C PRO A 286 -3.17 -2.06 -13.53
N PHE A 287 -2.52 -3.21 -13.37
CA PHE A 287 -1.08 -3.38 -13.50
C PHE A 287 -0.70 -3.88 -14.89
N PRO A 288 0.52 -3.58 -15.35
CA PRO A 288 1.01 -4.18 -16.58
C PRO A 288 1.17 -5.70 -16.38
N PHE A 289 0.88 -6.50 -17.41
CA PHE A 289 1.02 -7.96 -17.35
C PHE A 289 2.46 -8.36 -17.75
N PRO A 290 3.29 -8.87 -16.83
CA PRO A 290 4.60 -9.40 -17.15
C PRO A 290 4.48 -10.74 -17.90
N GLN A 291 5.40 -11.00 -18.84
CA GLN A 291 5.37 -12.25 -19.62
C GLN A 291 6.42 -13.28 -19.19
N ASN A 292 7.51 -12.83 -18.55
CA ASN A 292 8.64 -13.68 -18.18
C ASN A 292 8.63 -14.02 -16.68
N SER A 293 7.95 -15.11 -16.32
CA SER A 293 7.86 -15.60 -14.94
C SER A 293 9.08 -16.44 -14.54
N ARG A 294 9.61 -16.20 -13.34
CA ARG A 294 10.73 -16.96 -12.75
C ARG A 294 10.32 -18.31 -12.17
N SER A 295 9.02 -18.60 -12.08
CA SER A 295 8.51 -19.83 -11.49
C SER A 295 7.58 -20.55 -12.45
N ARG A 296 7.84 -21.86 -12.66
CA ARG A 296 6.98 -22.74 -13.47
C ARG A 296 5.53 -22.84 -12.95
N GLN A 297 5.26 -22.42 -11.70
CA GLN A 297 3.95 -22.52 -11.06
C GLN A 297 3.03 -21.31 -11.26
N VAL A 298 3.54 -20.10 -11.53
CA VAL A 298 2.68 -18.90 -11.71
C VAL A 298 1.88 -18.95 -13.02
N ASN A 299 2.36 -19.73 -14.01
CA ASN A 299 1.71 -19.87 -15.31
C ASN A 299 0.35 -20.60 -15.24
N HIS A 300 0.01 -21.32 -14.16
CA HIS A 300 -1.27 -22.04 -14.08
C HIS A 300 -2.37 -21.36 -13.25
N GLN A 301 -2.04 -20.39 -12.39
CA GLN A 301 -3.07 -19.67 -11.60
C GLN A 301 -3.47 -18.32 -12.20
N CYS A 302 -2.57 -17.62 -12.91
CA CYS A 302 -2.91 -16.31 -13.51
C CYS A 302 -3.49 -16.39 -14.94
N VAL A 303 -3.28 -17.49 -15.68
CA VAL A 303 -3.58 -17.56 -17.12
C VAL A 303 -5.01 -18.05 -17.43
N ASN A 304 -5.68 -18.72 -16.49
CA ASN A 304 -6.96 -19.41 -16.75
C ASN A 304 -8.23 -18.70 -16.25
N GLN A 305 -8.22 -17.38 -16.07
CA GLN A 305 -9.47 -16.62 -15.89
C GLN A 305 -9.77 -15.80 -17.14
N LYS A 306 -10.32 -16.46 -18.17
CA LYS A 306 -11.17 -15.78 -19.14
C LYS A 306 -12.38 -15.20 -18.38
N PRO A 307 -12.83 -13.97 -18.67
CA PRO A 307 -14.05 -13.45 -18.08
C PRO A 307 -15.22 -14.28 -18.61
N GLU A 308 -15.83 -15.10 -17.74
CA GLU A 308 -17.16 -15.64 -18.00
C GLU A 308 -18.15 -14.48 -17.96
N LEU A 309 -18.60 -14.07 -19.15
CA LEU A 309 -19.79 -13.26 -19.32
C LEU A 309 -20.95 -14.03 -18.68
N ALA A 310 -21.49 -13.50 -17.59
CA ALA A 310 -22.74 -13.97 -17.02
C ALA A 310 -23.84 -13.86 -18.09
N LYS A 311 -24.15 -14.97 -18.76
CA LYS A 311 -25.36 -15.09 -19.58
C LYS A 311 -26.53 -15.09 -18.62
N GLY A 312 -27.41 -14.10 -18.76
CA GLY A 312 -28.69 -14.08 -18.08
C GLY A 312 -29.48 -15.32 -18.43
N GLU A 313 -29.88 -16.08 -17.42
CA GLU A 313 -30.90 -17.10 -17.58
C GLU A 313 -32.23 -16.41 -17.85
N HIS A 314 -32.67 -16.51 -19.11
CA HIS A 314 -34.07 -16.36 -19.46
C HIS A 314 -34.83 -17.53 -18.84
N GLY A 315 -35.67 -17.25 -17.85
CA GLY A 315 -36.70 -18.18 -17.40
C GLY A 315 -37.80 -18.28 -18.46
N SER A 316 -37.82 -19.39 -19.19
CA SER A 316 -39.05 -20.03 -19.70
C SER A 316 -39.65 -20.84 -18.53
N GLY A 317 -40.89 -20.66 -18.10
CA GLY A 317 -42.10 -20.72 -18.91
C GLY A 317 -42.50 -22.17 -19.07
N GLY A 318 -43.24 -22.72 -18.10
CA GLY A 318 -43.71 -24.11 -18.04
C GLY A 318 -44.16 -24.50 -16.64
#